data_AF-A0A1W9WCX5-F1
#
_entry.id   AF-A0A1W9WCX5-F1
#
_cell.length_a   1.000
_cell.length_b   1.000
_cell.length_c   1.000
_cell.angle_alpha   90.00
_cell.angle_beta   90.00
_cell.angle_gamma   90.00
#
_symmetry.space_group_name_H-M   'P 1'
#
loop_
_entity.id
_entity.type
_entity.pdbx_description
1 polymer ?
#
loop_
_entity_poly.entity_id
_entity_poly.type
_entity_poly.pdbx_seq_one_letter_code
_entity_poly.pdbx_strand_id
1 'polypeptide(L)'
;MAVPEQIRKQFMEYITLQAFDDQYIDRQEEKKILEVGVKNGISVEEGLSLIRQVASEKGLVVERDAEDRAKDFLEKAAQDGKVDKKEFENAVALFKNASKGKVPEPEIKKRLKAMMEENAWKAKEGGLFGSNWYSAI
;
A
#
# COMPACT_ATOMS: atom_id res chain seq x y z
N MET A 1 -23.08 2.94 17.02
CA MET A 1 -24.04 1.81 16.89
C MET A 1 -23.31 0.70 16.17
N ALA A 2 -23.42 -0.55 16.62
CA ALA A 2 -22.83 -1.68 15.91
C ALA A 2 -23.57 -1.89 14.58
N VAL A 3 -22.84 -2.11 13.49
CA VAL A 3 -23.43 -2.48 12.19
C VAL A 3 -24.17 -3.81 12.34
N PRO A 4 -25.39 -3.94 11.81
CA PRO A 4 -26.10 -5.22 11.80
C PRO A 4 -25.27 -6.35 11.17
N GLU A 5 -25.23 -7.51 11.81
CA GLU A 5 -24.42 -8.66 11.37
C GLU A 5 -24.71 -9.10 9.92
N GLN A 6 -25.96 -8.96 9.48
CA GLN A 6 -26.33 -9.26 8.08
C GLN A 6 -25.64 -8.30 7.08
N ILE A 7 -25.58 -7.00 7.40
CA ILE A 7 -24.92 -6.00 6.56
C ILE A 7 -23.41 -6.28 6.52
N ARG A 8 -22.83 -6.65 7.66
CA ARG A 8 -21.42 -7.05 7.76
C ARG A 8 -21.10 -8.24 6.84
N LYS A 9 -21.91 -9.30 6.89
CA LYS A 9 -21.73 -10.49 6.03
C LYS A 9 -21.84 -10.15 4.54
N GLN A 10 -22.89 -9.41 4.15
CA GLN A 10 -23.08 -8.98 2.77
C GLN A 10 -21.90 -8.15 2.25
N PHE A 11 -21.34 -7.30 3.12
CA PHE A 11 -20.18 -6.50 2.76
C PHE A 11 -18.92 -7.34 2.59
N MET A 12 -18.68 -8.35 3.44
CA MET A 12 -17.56 -9.29 3.28
C MET A 12 -17.67 -10.12 2.00
N GLU A 13 -18.88 -10.55 1.63
CA GLU A 13 -19.13 -11.20 0.33
C GLU A 13 -18.84 -10.26 -0.83
N TYR A 14 -19.27 -9.00 -0.73
CA TYR A 14 -18.98 -7.99 -1.75
C TYR A 14 -17.47 -7.75 -1.92
N ILE A 15 -16.70 -7.62 -0.83
CA ILE A 15 -15.23 -7.51 -0.88
C ILE A 15 -14.63 -8.73 -1.60
N THR A 16 -15.10 -9.94 -1.25
CA THR A 16 -14.63 -11.18 -1.87
C THR A 16 -14.88 -11.20 -3.38
N LEU A 17 -16.04 -10.70 -3.83
CA LEU A 17 -16.38 -10.60 -5.25
C LEU A 17 -15.49 -9.62 -6.01
N GLN A 18 -15.08 -8.50 -5.40
CA GLN A 18 -14.23 -7.51 -6.07
C GLN A 18 -12.84 -8.07 -6.41
N ALA A 19 -12.26 -8.90 -5.53
CA ALA A 19 -10.93 -9.47 -5.73
C ALA A 19 -10.97 -10.93 -6.26
N PHE A 20 -12.11 -11.39 -6.74
CA PHE A 20 -12.33 -12.82 -7.05
C PHE A 20 -11.40 -13.32 -8.15
N ASP A 21 -11.21 -12.54 -9.21
CA ASP A 21 -10.48 -12.98 -10.40
C ASP A 21 -8.97 -12.93 -10.22
N ASP A 22 -8.45 -11.94 -9.51
CA ASP A 22 -7.02 -11.62 -9.53
C ASP A 22 -6.36 -11.57 -8.14
N GLN A 23 -7.15 -11.79 -7.08
CA GLN A 23 -6.76 -11.82 -5.68
C GLN A 23 -5.99 -10.58 -5.22
N TYR A 24 -6.30 -9.43 -5.81
CA TYR A 24 -5.70 -8.14 -5.54
C TYR A 24 -6.81 -7.10 -5.34
N ILE A 25 -6.57 -6.14 -4.45
CA ILE A 25 -7.43 -4.97 -4.26
C ILE A 25 -6.52 -3.76 -4.47
N ASP A 26 -6.69 -3.08 -5.59
CA ASP A 26 -5.99 -1.83 -5.87
C ASP A 26 -6.61 -0.64 -5.11
N ARG A 27 -5.95 0.52 -5.12
CA ARG A 27 -6.44 1.72 -4.41
C ARG A 27 -7.81 2.21 -4.91
N GLN A 28 -8.15 2.03 -6.19
CA GLN A 28 -9.43 2.44 -6.74
C GLN A 28 -10.56 1.49 -6.34
N GLU A 29 -10.30 0.19 -6.36
CA GLU A 29 -11.18 -0.86 -5.88
C GLU A 29 -11.43 -0.72 -4.39
N GLU A 30 -10.38 -0.52 -3.58
CA GLU A 30 -10.49 -0.27 -2.15
C GLU A 30 -11.41 0.93 -1.87
N LYS A 31 -11.22 2.04 -2.60
CA LYS A 31 -12.08 3.22 -2.49
C LYS A 31 -13.54 2.90 -2.83
N LYS A 32 -13.80 2.21 -3.94
CA LYS A 32 -15.17 1.81 -4.34
C LYS A 32 -15.82 0.91 -3.29
N ILE A 33 -15.06 -0.04 -2.74
CA ILE A 33 -15.50 -0.90 -1.64
C ILE A 33 -15.91 -0.07 -0.42
N LEU A 34 -15.07 0.87 0.00
CA LEU A 34 -15.37 1.75 1.13
C LEU A 34 -16.59 2.64 0.86
N GLU A 35 -16.75 3.17 -0.36
CA GLU A 35 -17.94 3.94 -0.75
C GLU A 35 -19.23 3.12 -0.64
N VAL A 36 -19.20 1.84 -1.05
CA VAL A 36 -20.33 0.92 -0.85
C VAL A 36 -20.57 0.67 0.64
N GLY A 37 -19.52 0.48 1.44
CA GLY A 37 -19.63 0.32 2.88
C GLY A 37 -20.34 1.51 3.54
N VAL A 38 -19.89 2.73 3.23
CA VAL A 38 -20.48 3.97 3.76
C VAL A 38 -21.95 4.11 3.40
N LYS A 39 -22.34 3.77 2.16
CA LYS A 39 -23.76 3.79 1.74
C LYS A 39 -24.63 2.81 2.53
N ASN A 40 -24.05 1.76 3.09
CA ASN A 40 -24.73 0.74 3.90
C ASN A 40 -24.55 0.95 5.41
N GLY A 41 -24.02 2.11 5.83
CA GLY A 41 -23.83 2.45 7.25
C GLY A 41 -22.57 1.87 7.89
N ILE A 42 -21.64 1.32 7.10
CA ILE A 42 -20.32 0.89 7.57
C ILE A 42 -19.37 2.09 7.52
N SER A 43 -18.71 2.40 8.64
CA SER A 43 -17.73 3.47 8.67
C SER A 43 -16.49 3.12 7.81
N VAL A 44 -15.72 4.12 7.40
CA VAL A 44 -14.47 3.88 6.64
C VAL A 44 -13.50 3.01 7.45
N GLU A 45 -13.38 3.25 8.75
CA GLU A 45 -12.50 2.48 9.65
C GLU A 45 -12.94 1.02 9.74
N GLU A 46 -14.23 0.76 9.96
CA GLU A 46 -14.77 -0.59 10.00
C GLU A 46 -14.66 -1.28 8.63
N GLY A 47 -14.89 -0.55 7.54
CA GLY A 47 -14.70 -1.05 6.18
C GLY A 47 -13.26 -1.50 5.92
N LEU A 48 -12.27 -0.70 6.32
CA LEU A 48 -10.85 -1.08 6.23
C LEU A 48 -10.52 -2.31 7.06
N SER A 49 -11.07 -2.41 8.26
CA SER A 49 -10.93 -3.58 9.13
C SER A 49 -11.48 -4.84 8.46
N LEU A 50 -12.66 -4.74 7.84
CA LEU A 50 -13.30 -5.85 7.11
C LEU A 50 -12.53 -6.24 5.85
N ILE A 51 -12.00 -5.27 5.09
CA ILE A 51 -11.14 -5.54 3.93
C ILE A 51 -9.91 -6.35 4.36
N ARG A 52 -9.22 -5.92 5.43
CA ARG A 52 -8.06 -6.64 5.96
C ARG A 52 -8.41 -8.02 6.49
N GLN A 53 -9.56 -8.15 7.15
CA GLN A 53 -10.06 -9.46 7.61
C GLN A 53 -10.26 -10.41 6.42
N VAL A 54 -10.99 -9.98 5.39
CA VAL A 54 -11.24 -10.81 4.19
C VAL A 54 -9.94 -11.11 3.45
N ALA A 55 -9.04 -10.13 3.33
CA ALA A 55 -7.74 -10.33 2.69
C ALA A 55 -6.91 -11.39 3.41
N SER A 56 -6.89 -11.36 4.75
CA SER A 56 -6.22 -12.37 5.59
C SER A 56 -6.86 -13.76 5.42
N GLU A 57 -8.19 -13.86 5.50
CA GLU A 57 -8.92 -15.13 5.40
C GLU A 57 -8.85 -15.79 4.01
N LYS A 58 -8.75 -14.98 2.96
CA LYS A 58 -8.82 -15.44 1.55
C LYS A 58 -7.47 -15.37 0.82
N GLY A 59 -6.42 -14.88 1.47
CA GLY A 59 -5.09 -14.72 0.85
C GLY A 59 -5.03 -13.64 -0.23
N LEU A 60 -5.90 -12.62 -0.13
CA LEU A 60 -5.90 -11.47 -1.03
C LEU A 60 -4.77 -10.52 -0.66
N VAL A 61 -4.36 -9.71 -1.62
CA VAL A 61 -3.39 -8.63 -1.39
C VAL A 61 -4.11 -7.30 -1.49
N VAL A 62 -3.89 -6.43 -0.51
CA VAL A 62 -4.35 -5.04 -0.54
C VAL A 62 -3.15 -4.17 -0.87
N GLU A 63 -3.25 -3.36 -1.94
CA GLU A 63 -2.17 -2.48 -2.40
C GLU A 63 -1.66 -1.56 -1.28
N ARG A 64 -2.59 -0.98 -0.52
CA ARG A 64 -2.28 -0.11 0.62
C ARG A 64 -1.39 -0.81 1.65
N ASP A 65 -1.72 -2.04 2.03
CA ASP A 65 -0.93 -2.78 3.02
C ASP A 65 0.47 -3.15 2.47
N ALA A 66 0.60 -3.36 1.15
CA ALA A 66 1.90 -3.57 0.50
C ALA A 66 2.77 -2.30 0.52
N GLU A 67 2.15 -1.14 0.32
CA GLU A 67 2.80 0.16 0.36
C GLU A 67 3.17 0.58 1.79
N ASP A 68 2.28 0.36 2.77
CA ASP A 68 2.52 0.61 4.20
C ASP A 68 3.75 -0.17 4.69
N ARG A 69 3.93 -1.42 4.25
CA ARG A 69 5.15 -2.20 4.57
C ARG A 69 6.42 -1.58 4.01
N ALA A 70 6.36 -1.03 2.80
CA ALA A 70 7.50 -0.36 2.19
C ALA A 70 7.79 0.98 2.89
N LYS A 71 6.74 1.70 3.32
CA LYS A 71 6.85 2.90 4.15
C LYS A 71 7.54 2.61 5.47
N ASP A 72 7.08 1.61 6.21
CA ASP A 72 7.67 1.21 7.50
C ASP A 72 9.15 0.84 7.36
N PHE A 73 9.52 0.24 6.22
CA PHE A 73 10.92 -0.05 5.92
C PHE A 73 11.73 1.23 5.66
N LEU A 74 11.22 2.14 4.84
CA LEU A 74 11.89 3.42 4.55
C LEU A 74 12.03 4.28 5.81
N GLU A 75 11.02 4.33 6.66
CA GLU A 75 11.08 5.05 7.93
C GLU A 75 12.20 4.53 8.83
N LYS A 76 12.35 3.19 8.91
CA LYS A 76 13.45 2.54 9.65
C LYS A 76 14.82 2.78 9.01
N ALA A 77 14.90 2.85 7.68
CA ALA A 77 16.14 3.19 6.98
C ALA A 77 16.53 4.65 7.22
N ALA A 78 15.55 5.55 7.21
CA ALA A 78 15.71 6.99 7.39
C ALA A 78 15.93 7.42 8.86
N GLN A 79 16.48 6.56 9.73
CA GLN A 79 16.78 6.93 11.12
C GLN A 79 17.72 8.13 11.25
N ASP A 80 18.62 8.33 10.28
CA ASP A 80 19.50 9.51 10.19
C ASP A 80 18.91 10.64 9.31
N GLY A 81 17.62 10.54 8.99
CA GLY A 81 16.88 11.42 8.08
C GLY A 81 17.22 11.20 6.60
N LYS A 82 17.95 10.14 6.26
CA LYS A 82 18.42 9.88 4.89
C LYS A 82 18.27 8.42 4.48
N VAL A 83 18.01 8.20 3.20
CA VAL A 83 17.90 6.86 2.61
C VAL A 83 18.92 6.72 1.48
N ASP A 84 19.72 5.66 1.51
CA ASP A 84 20.63 5.34 0.41
C ASP A 84 19.96 4.57 -0.73
N LYS A 85 20.66 4.44 -1.86
CA LYS A 85 20.13 3.74 -3.04
C LYS A 85 19.77 2.28 -2.74
N LYS A 86 20.55 1.58 -1.92
CA LYS A 86 20.32 0.17 -1.61
C LYS A 86 19.08 0.02 -0.73
N GLU A 87 18.93 0.86 0.27
CA GLU A 87 17.74 0.92 1.12
C GLU A 87 16.49 1.23 0.31
N PHE A 88 16.57 2.20 -0.61
CA PHE A 88 15.47 2.53 -1.51
C PHE A 88 15.09 1.36 -2.42
N GLU A 89 16.06 0.73 -3.11
CA GLU A 89 15.79 -0.41 -3.98
C GLU A 89 15.29 -1.65 -3.20
N ASN A 90 15.70 -1.81 -1.94
CA ASN A 90 15.13 -2.83 -1.05
C ASN A 90 13.65 -2.55 -0.75
N ALA A 91 13.28 -1.28 -0.51
CA ALA A 91 11.88 -0.89 -0.33
C ALA A 91 11.06 -1.11 -1.61
N VAL A 92 11.64 -0.82 -2.79
CA VAL A 92 11.04 -1.12 -4.11
C VAL A 92 10.77 -2.63 -4.24
N ALA A 93 11.76 -3.46 -3.93
CA ALA A 93 11.61 -4.91 -3.99
C ALA A 93 10.56 -5.42 -2.99
N LEU A 94 10.52 -4.86 -1.77
CA LEU A 94 9.52 -5.18 -0.76
C LEU A 94 8.11 -4.86 -1.25
N PHE A 95 7.88 -3.67 -1.80
CA PHE A 95 6.57 -3.28 -2.35
C PHE A 95 6.20 -4.20 -3.54
N LYS A 96 7.12 -4.42 -4.47
CA LYS A 96 6.89 -5.29 -5.64
C LYS A 96 6.48 -6.71 -5.23
N ASN A 97 7.18 -7.28 -4.25
CA ASN A 97 6.87 -8.61 -3.73
C ASN A 97 5.54 -8.63 -2.98
N ALA A 98 5.30 -7.65 -2.09
CA ALA A 98 4.07 -7.56 -1.32
C ALA A 98 2.84 -7.33 -2.21
N SER A 99 3.00 -6.67 -3.36
CA SER A 99 1.97 -6.45 -4.37
C SER A 99 1.86 -7.58 -5.41
N LYS A 100 2.55 -8.71 -5.25
CA LYS A 100 2.62 -9.81 -6.23
C LYS A 100 3.00 -9.34 -7.66
N GLY A 101 3.76 -8.26 -7.77
CA GLY A 101 4.18 -7.67 -9.05
C GLY A 101 3.07 -6.95 -9.83
N LYS A 102 1.90 -6.70 -9.22
CA LYS A 102 0.77 -5.99 -9.85
C LYS A 102 1.05 -4.52 -10.09
N VAL A 103 1.88 -3.89 -9.25
CA VAL A 103 2.33 -2.51 -9.45
C VAL A 103 3.65 -2.51 -10.24
N PRO A 104 3.72 -1.82 -11.40
CA PRO A 104 4.96 -1.71 -12.16
C PRO A 104 6.07 -1.04 -11.36
N GLU A 105 7.30 -1.52 -11.50
CA GLU A 105 8.45 -1.01 -10.75
C GLU A 105 8.71 0.51 -10.93
N PRO A 106 8.59 1.11 -12.13
CA PRO A 106 8.73 2.56 -12.27
C PRO A 106 7.69 3.35 -11.47
N GLU A 107 6.47 2.81 -11.36
CA GLU A 107 5.40 3.41 -10.57
C GLU A 107 5.68 3.27 -9.07
N ILE A 108 6.17 2.11 -8.62
CA ILE A 108 6.63 1.90 -7.24
C ILE A 108 7.71 2.94 -6.88
N LYS A 109 8.71 3.13 -7.75
CA LYS A 109 9.79 4.10 -7.51
C LYS A 109 9.26 5.53 -7.35
N LYS A 110 8.33 5.95 -8.20
CA LYS A 110 7.69 7.28 -8.09
C LYS A 110 6.93 7.46 -6.77
N ARG A 111 6.19 6.44 -6.35
CA ARG A 111 5.43 6.50 -5.08
C ARG A 111 6.33 6.54 -3.85
N LEU A 112 7.37 5.72 -3.82
CA LEU A 112 8.35 5.74 -2.73
C LEU A 112 9.13 7.05 -2.69
N LYS A 113 9.44 7.65 -3.84
CA LYS A 113 10.02 9.00 -3.93
C LYS A 113 9.08 10.07 -3.37
N ALA A 114 7.82 10.08 -3.79
CA ALA A 114 6.82 11.00 -3.23
C ALA A 114 6.69 10.85 -1.70
N MET A 115 6.70 9.61 -1.21
CA MET A 115 6.67 9.31 0.22
C MET A 115 7.91 9.85 0.96
N MET A 116 9.11 9.71 0.39
CA MET A 116 10.32 10.32 0.95
C MET A 116 10.20 11.86 1.00
N GLU A 117 9.67 12.49 -0.04
CA GLU A 117 9.46 13.95 -0.10
C GLU A 117 8.45 14.43 0.95
N GLU A 118 7.31 13.74 1.07
CA GLU A 118 6.25 14.02 2.04
C GLU A 118 6.73 13.90 3.50
N ASN A 119 7.64 12.96 3.77
CA ASN A 119 8.19 12.72 5.12
C ASN A 119 9.56 13.40 5.35
N ALA A 120 10.02 14.22 4.40
CA ALA A 120 11.31 14.91 4.44
C ALA A 120 12.54 13.99 4.60
N TRP A 121 12.45 12.74 4.14
CA TRP A 121 13.56 11.79 4.09
C TRP A 121 14.43 12.07 2.88
N LYS A 122 15.70 12.42 3.08
CA LYS A 122 16.58 12.84 1.98
C LYS A 122 17.27 11.66 1.32
N ALA A 123 17.41 11.67 0.00
CA ALA A 123 18.27 10.70 -0.67
C ALA A 123 19.75 10.98 -0.36
N LYS A 124 20.52 9.92 -0.06
CA LYS A 124 21.99 9.97 -0.13
C LYS A 124 22.37 9.90 -1.61
N GLU A 125 22.32 11.05 -2.29
CA GLU A 125 22.76 11.21 -3.68
C GLU A 125 23.77 12.35 -3.83
N GLY A 126 24.56 12.32 -4.91
CA GLY A 126 25.60 13.31 -5.18
C GLY A 126 26.88 13.09 -4.37
N GLY A 127 28.01 13.07 -5.08
CA GLY A 127 29.37 12.90 -4.56
C GLY A 127 30.33 12.68 -5.74
N LEU A 128 31.65 12.72 -5.52
CA LEU A 128 32.64 12.56 -6.60
C LEU A 128 32.49 11.26 -7.43
N PHE A 129 31.81 10.25 -6.87
CA PHE A 129 31.46 8.98 -7.51
C PHE A 129 29.97 8.60 -7.34
N GLY A 130 29.13 9.52 -6.86
CA GLY A 130 27.73 9.24 -6.54
C GLY A 130 26.83 9.35 -7.77
N SER A 131 25.98 8.35 -8.02
CA SER A 131 24.95 8.45 -9.06
C SER A 131 23.81 9.38 -8.62
N ASN A 132 23.28 10.21 -9.52
CA ASN A 132 22.04 11.00 -9.33
C ASN A 132 20.79 10.10 -9.45
N TRP A 133 20.79 9.01 -8.69
CA TRP A 133 19.81 7.93 -8.84
C TRP A 133 18.41 8.39 -8.46
N TYR A 134 18.29 9.28 -7.46
CA TYR A 134 16.99 9.73 -6.95
C TYR A 134 16.40 10.82 -7.84
N SER A 135 17.26 11.69 -8.37
CA SER A 135 16.88 12.67 -9.40
C SER A 135 16.46 12.02 -10.73
N ALA A 136 16.91 10.80 -11.04
CA ALA A 136 16.58 10.09 -12.28
C ALA A 136 15.25 9.31 -12.25
N ILE A 137 14.56 9.28 -11.09
CA ILE A 137 13.23 8.68 -10.89
C ILE A 137 12.14 9.71 -11.21
#